data_AF-A0A7S4M782-F1
#
_entry.id   AF-A0A7S4M782-F1
#
_cell.length_a   1.000
_cell.length_b   1.000
_cell.length_c   1.000
_cell.angle_alpha   90.00
_cell.angle_beta   90.00
_cell.angle_gamma   90.00
#
_symmetry.space_group_name_H-M   'P 1'
#
loop_
_entity.id
_entity.type
_entity.pdbx_description
1 polymer ?
#
loop_
_entity_poly.entity_id
_entity_poly.type
_entity_poly.pdbx_seq_one_letter_code
_entity_poly.pdbx_strand_id
1 'polypeptide(L)'
;VTFQNCATPDLASLLSVATTESVSAFGRIAAMELLSIFGHVSEDTVNAMKCALLDVSFVAESALLCTKQFRYLDDGLLEFLIKELYHQFPSMCLAAARILSAVYLEPCTSPKQRHIILEALAEALKHPSIKKKPVFTMINTAKKITANH
;
A
#
# COMPACT_ATOMS: atom_id res chain seq x y z
N VAL A 1 4.81 23.96 10.30
CA VAL A 1 3.85 22.87 10.60
C VAL A 1 3.79 21.99 9.36
N THR A 2 4.10 20.70 9.46
CA THR A 2 4.02 19.76 8.33
C THR A 2 2.56 19.38 8.09
N PHE A 3 2.18 19.09 6.84
CA PHE A 3 0.82 18.64 6.48
C PHE A 3 0.31 17.52 7.39
N GLN A 4 1.19 16.57 7.72
CA GLN A 4 0.92 15.44 8.61
C GLN A 4 0.44 15.87 10.01
N ASN A 5 0.90 17.01 10.53
CA ASN A 5 0.49 17.52 11.86
C ASN A 5 -0.87 18.22 11.84
N CYS A 6 -1.39 18.55 10.64
CA CYS A 6 -2.70 19.18 10.46
C CYS A 6 -3.75 18.20 9.93
N ALA A 7 -3.34 16.98 9.56
CA ALA A 7 -4.23 16.02 8.93
C ALA A 7 -5.17 15.38 9.96
N THR A 8 -6.46 15.37 9.63
CA THR A 8 -7.52 14.78 10.44
C THR A 8 -8.11 13.55 9.74
N PRO A 9 -8.80 12.65 10.45
CA PRO A 9 -9.54 11.56 9.82
C PRO A 9 -10.54 12.05 8.76
N ASP A 10 -11.24 13.16 9.02
CA ASP A 10 -12.17 13.77 8.06
C ASP A 10 -11.46 14.21 6.77
N LEU A 11 -10.25 14.77 6.89
CA LEU A 11 -9.44 15.14 5.72
C LEU A 11 -9.05 13.89 4.92
N ALA A 12 -8.68 12.79 5.57
CA ALA A 12 -8.36 11.54 4.88
C ALA A 12 -9.57 10.96 4.12
N SER A 13 -10.77 11.05 4.68
CA SER A 13 -11.98 10.62 3.97
C SER A 13 -12.26 11.51 2.76
N LEU A 14 -12.16 12.84 2.90
CA LEU A 14 -12.31 13.78 1.79
C LEU A 14 -11.28 13.55 0.67
N LEU A 15 -10.02 13.28 1.01
CA LEU A 15 -8.98 13.00 0.03
C LEU A 15 -9.20 11.63 -0.65
N SER A 16 -9.77 10.65 0.07
CA SER A 16 -10.16 9.37 -0.53
C SER A 16 -11.25 9.55 -1.58
N VAL A 17 -12.28 10.33 -1.25
CA VAL A 17 -13.34 10.72 -2.22
C VAL A 17 -12.76 11.49 -3.40
N ALA A 18 -11.86 12.45 -3.16
CA ALA A 18 -11.22 13.21 -4.23
C ALA A 18 -10.36 12.34 -5.15
N THR A 19 -9.73 11.29 -4.61
CA THR A 19 -8.98 10.31 -5.38
C THR A 19 -9.90 9.49 -6.29
N THR A 20 -11.13 9.20 -5.87
CA THR A 20 -12.05 8.37 -6.66
C THR A 20 -12.92 9.16 -7.63
N GLU A 21 -13.35 10.36 -7.25
CA GLU A 21 -14.41 11.10 -7.94
C GLU A 21 -13.92 12.34 -8.72
N SER A 22 -12.70 12.84 -8.46
CA SER A 22 -12.22 14.02 -9.17
C SER A 22 -12.12 13.75 -10.68
N VAL A 23 -12.75 14.62 -11.47
CA VAL A 23 -12.69 14.53 -12.95
C VAL A 23 -11.28 14.75 -13.48
N SER A 24 -10.43 15.47 -12.74
CA SER A 24 -9.05 15.75 -13.10
C SER A 24 -8.13 14.65 -12.62
N ALA A 25 -7.40 14.02 -13.54
CA ALA A 25 -6.39 13.03 -13.19
C ALA A 25 -5.28 13.63 -12.30
N PHE A 26 -4.91 14.90 -12.50
CA PHE A 26 -4.00 15.62 -11.60
C PHE A 26 -4.59 15.84 -10.21
N GLY A 27 -5.91 16.07 -10.12
CA GLY A 27 -6.62 16.16 -8.85
C GLY A 27 -6.59 14.85 -8.07
N ARG A 28 -6.83 13.73 -8.76
CA ARG A 28 -6.73 12.38 -8.15
C ARG A 28 -5.31 12.06 -7.68
N ILE A 29 -4.29 12.43 -8.46
CA ILE A 29 -2.88 12.29 -8.08
C ILE A 29 -2.55 13.10 -6.84
N ALA A 30 -2.89 14.39 -6.83
CA ALA A 30 -2.63 15.24 -5.68
C ALA A 30 -3.32 14.72 -4.41
N ALA A 31 -4.56 14.25 -4.53
CA ALA A 31 -5.29 13.66 -3.42
C ALA A 31 -4.61 12.38 -2.88
N MET A 32 -4.17 11.49 -3.76
CA MET A 32 -3.44 10.28 -3.40
C MET A 32 -2.08 10.57 -2.75
N GLU A 33 -1.34 11.56 -3.26
CA GLU A 33 -0.09 12.00 -2.66
C GLU A 33 -0.29 12.53 -1.25
N LEU A 34 -1.31 13.37 -1.03
CA LEU A 34 -1.67 13.89 0.29
C LEU A 34 -2.12 12.78 1.25
N LEU A 35 -2.91 11.80 0.79
CA LEU A 35 -3.22 10.59 1.58
C LEU A 35 -1.96 9.84 2.00
N SER A 36 -1.00 9.71 1.08
CA SER A 36 0.23 9.00 1.35
C SER A 36 1.12 9.72 2.37
N ILE A 37 1.10 11.07 2.37
CA ILE A 37 1.80 11.90 3.37
C ILE A 37 1.14 11.80 4.74
N PHE A 38 -0.20 11.68 4.80
CA PHE A 38 -0.89 11.38 6.05
C PHE A 38 -0.40 10.06 6.65
N GLY A 39 -0.13 9.07 5.79
CA GLY A 39 0.59 7.85 6.13
C GLY A 39 -0.26 6.81 6.88
N HIS A 40 -1.51 7.14 7.21
CA HIS A 40 -2.48 6.21 7.79
C HIS A 40 -3.23 5.46 6.69
N VAL A 41 -3.29 4.15 6.82
CA VAL A 41 -3.99 3.24 5.92
C VAL A 41 -5.27 2.81 6.62
N SER A 42 -6.38 3.41 6.19
CA SER A 42 -7.74 3.03 6.53
C SER A 42 -8.41 2.29 5.35
N GLU A 43 -9.64 1.81 5.55
CA GLU A 43 -10.44 1.23 4.48
C GLU A 43 -10.66 2.22 3.33
N ASP A 44 -10.93 3.49 3.64
CA ASP A 44 -11.04 4.57 2.66
C ASP A 44 -9.76 4.73 1.84
N THR A 45 -8.59 4.77 2.51
CA THR A 45 -7.28 4.87 1.84
C THR A 45 -7.04 3.68 0.91
N VAL A 46 -7.41 2.48 1.34
CA VAL A 46 -7.27 1.25 0.54
C VAL A 46 -8.19 1.29 -0.68
N ASN A 47 -9.45 1.70 -0.51
CA ASN A 47 -10.40 1.82 -1.62
C ASN A 47 -9.95 2.89 -2.63
N ALA A 48 -9.51 4.06 -2.16
CA ALA A 48 -8.94 5.11 -3.00
C ALA A 48 -7.72 4.61 -3.79
N MET A 49 -6.81 3.89 -3.13
CA MET A 49 -5.64 3.28 -3.76
C MET A 49 -6.05 2.26 -4.83
N LYS A 50 -7.05 1.41 -4.54
CA LYS A 50 -7.56 0.44 -5.52
C LYS A 50 -8.11 1.12 -6.77
N CYS A 51 -8.91 2.17 -6.61
CA CYS A 51 -9.42 2.95 -7.73
C CYS A 51 -8.28 3.57 -8.53
N ALA A 52 -7.32 4.20 -7.86
CA ALA A 52 -6.19 4.86 -8.52
C ALA A 52 -5.28 3.87 -9.28
N LEU A 53 -5.06 2.66 -8.76
CA LEU A 53 -4.27 1.60 -9.42
C LEU A 53 -4.92 1.00 -10.66
N LEU A 54 -6.24 1.19 -10.84
CA LEU A 54 -7.01 0.75 -12.00
C LEU A 54 -7.36 1.89 -12.96
N ASP A 55 -6.86 3.09 -12.68
CA ASP A 55 -7.08 4.30 -13.47
C ASP A 55 -6.08 4.38 -14.65
N VAL A 56 -6.09 5.52 -15.35
CA VAL A 56 -5.13 5.87 -16.39
C VAL A 56 -3.69 5.76 -15.88
N SER A 57 -2.77 5.43 -16.79
CA SER A 57 -1.41 4.96 -16.47
C SER A 57 -0.64 5.82 -15.47
N PHE A 58 -0.68 7.15 -15.61
CA PHE A 58 0.07 8.07 -14.75
C PHE A 58 -0.57 8.25 -13.36
N VAL A 59 -1.88 8.05 -13.21
CA VAL A 59 -2.53 7.98 -11.88
C VAL A 59 -2.15 6.67 -11.19
N ALA A 60 -2.18 5.55 -11.91
CA ALA A 60 -1.79 4.25 -11.38
C ALA A 60 -0.31 4.22 -10.97
N GLU A 61 0.58 4.86 -11.72
CA GLU A 61 1.99 5.00 -11.37
C GLU A 61 2.18 5.82 -10.09
N SER A 62 1.53 6.98 -9.97
CA SER A 62 1.59 7.80 -8.76
C SER A 62 1.07 7.06 -7.53
N ALA A 63 -0.06 6.36 -7.66
CA ALA A 63 -0.63 5.52 -6.62
C ALA A 63 0.37 4.46 -6.14
N LEU A 64 1.05 3.80 -7.08
CA LEU A 64 2.07 2.80 -6.76
C LEU A 64 3.31 3.40 -6.07
N LEU A 65 3.69 4.65 -6.36
CA LEU A 65 4.76 5.35 -5.66
C LEU A 65 4.36 5.72 -4.22
N CYS A 66 3.13 6.17 -4.04
CA CYS A 66 2.55 6.55 -2.76
C CYS A 66 2.57 5.42 -1.72
N THR A 67 2.51 4.16 -2.16
CA THR A 67 2.56 2.98 -1.27
C THR A 67 3.74 2.96 -0.28
N LYS A 68 4.86 3.61 -0.63
CA LYS A 68 6.06 3.69 0.20
C LYS A 68 5.94 4.65 1.38
N GLN A 69 4.94 5.53 1.39
CA GLN A 69 4.75 6.55 2.42
C GLN A 69 3.76 6.13 3.51
N PHE A 70 3.04 5.03 3.32
CA PHE A 70 2.17 4.47 4.35
C PHE A 70 2.96 3.87 5.50
N ARG A 71 2.45 4.06 6.72
CA ARG A 71 3.14 3.80 7.98
C ARG A 71 2.25 3.01 8.94
N TYR A 72 1.01 3.48 9.13
CA TYR A 72 0.09 2.99 10.15
C TYR A 72 -1.10 2.28 9.50
N LEU A 73 -1.52 1.15 10.06
CA LEU A 73 -2.72 0.42 9.61
C LEU A 73 -3.81 0.51 10.68
N ASP A 74 -5.06 0.71 10.24
CA ASP A 74 -6.22 0.43 11.07
C ASP A 74 -6.29 -1.05 11.46
N ASP A 75 -6.88 -1.31 12.62
CA ASP A 75 -7.13 -2.66 13.11
C ASP A 75 -7.99 -3.45 12.10
N GLY A 76 -7.56 -4.67 11.79
CA GLY A 76 -8.25 -5.56 10.84
C GLY A 76 -7.83 -5.42 9.37
N LEU A 77 -7.12 -4.36 8.98
CA LEU A 77 -6.65 -4.22 7.58
C LEU A 77 -5.46 -5.10 7.23
N LEU A 78 -4.73 -5.60 8.23
CA LEU A 78 -3.60 -6.49 7.98
C LEU A 78 -4.01 -7.74 7.21
N GLU A 79 -5.07 -8.44 7.65
CA GLU A 79 -5.56 -9.64 6.97
C GLU A 79 -6.10 -9.33 5.57
N PHE A 80 -6.73 -8.17 5.42
CA PHE A 80 -7.21 -7.70 4.12
C PHE A 80 -6.04 -7.52 3.14
N LEU A 81 -5.00 -6.78 3.53
CA LEU A 81 -3.83 -6.55 2.68
C LEU A 81 -3.08 -7.84 2.34
N ILE A 82 -3.06 -8.81 3.26
CA ILE A 82 -2.49 -10.14 2.99
C ILE A 82 -3.28 -10.86 1.88
N LYS A 83 -4.61 -10.78 1.87
CA LYS A 83 -5.43 -11.34 0.78
C LYS A 83 -5.12 -10.67 -0.56
N GLU A 84 -4.89 -9.35 -0.56
CA GLU A 84 -4.55 -8.59 -1.75
C GLU A 84 -3.20 -8.96 -2.39
N LEU A 85 -2.29 -9.62 -1.64
CA LEU A 85 -1.07 -10.21 -2.22
C LEU A 85 -1.39 -11.17 -3.37
N TYR A 86 -2.55 -11.82 -3.34
CA TYR A 86 -3.00 -12.81 -4.31
C TYR A 86 -4.02 -12.27 -5.32
N HIS A 87 -4.26 -10.96 -5.34
CA HIS A 87 -5.22 -10.31 -6.22
C HIS A 87 -4.96 -10.62 -7.70
N GLN A 88 -5.98 -10.66 -8.56
CA GLN A 88 -5.81 -10.99 -9.99
C GLN A 88 -4.93 -9.97 -10.75
N PHE A 89 -5.06 -8.68 -10.44
CA PHE A 89 -4.25 -7.62 -11.04
C PHE A 89 -2.86 -7.52 -10.39
N PRO A 90 -1.77 -7.55 -11.18
CA PRO A 90 -0.41 -7.46 -10.64
C PRO A 90 -0.11 -6.15 -9.89
N SER A 91 -0.71 -5.02 -10.28
CA SER A 91 -0.56 -3.73 -9.59
C SER A 91 -1.04 -3.79 -8.14
N MET A 92 -2.17 -4.44 -7.89
CA MET A 92 -2.72 -4.66 -6.55
C MET A 92 -1.80 -5.52 -5.69
N CYS A 93 -1.30 -6.65 -6.24
CA CYS A 93 -0.32 -7.49 -5.54
C CYS A 93 0.91 -6.70 -5.11
N LEU A 94 1.45 -5.86 -6.01
CA LEU A 94 2.62 -5.04 -5.74
C LEU A 94 2.34 -4.00 -4.67
N ALA A 95 1.19 -3.31 -4.76
CA ALA A 95 0.82 -2.28 -3.83
C ALA A 95 0.65 -2.87 -2.42
N ALA A 96 -0.07 -3.99 -2.29
CA ALA A 96 -0.21 -4.71 -1.03
C ALA A 96 1.16 -5.09 -0.44
N ALA A 97 2.05 -5.68 -1.25
CA ALA A 97 3.38 -6.04 -0.79
C ALA A 97 4.21 -4.83 -0.33
N ARG A 98 4.11 -3.69 -1.03
CA ARG A 98 4.81 -2.45 -0.66
C ARG A 98 4.26 -1.83 0.61
N ILE A 99 2.94 -1.79 0.78
CA ILE A 99 2.30 -1.29 2.00
C ILE A 99 2.72 -2.16 3.19
N LEU A 100 2.59 -3.48 3.07
CA LEU A 100 3.01 -4.42 4.11
C LEU A 100 4.50 -4.27 4.44
N SER A 101 5.36 -4.09 3.43
CA SER A 101 6.79 -3.85 3.65
C SER A 101 7.07 -2.52 4.35
N ALA A 102 6.32 -1.46 4.02
CA ALA A 102 6.48 -0.16 4.66
C ALA A 102 6.05 -0.23 6.12
N VAL A 103 4.89 -0.83 6.41
CA VAL A 103 4.38 -1.02 7.77
C VAL A 103 5.32 -1.90 8.61
N TYR A 104 5.90 -2.96 8.02
CA TYR A 104 6.87 -3.82 8.72
C TYR A 104 8.05 -3.02 9.30
N LEU A 105 8.52 -2.01 8.58
CA LEU A 105 9.67 -1.18 8.96
C LEU A 105 9.33 -0.14 10.04
N GLU A 106 8.06 0.11 10.31
CA GLU A 106 7.66 1.14 11.26
C GLU A 106 7.96 0.74 12.71
N PRO A 107 8.51 1.67 13.54
CA PRO A 107 8.83 1.39 14.93
C PRO A 107 7.64 0.95 15.78
N CYS A 108 6.44 1.45 15.48
CA CYS A 108 5.21 1.15 16.21
C CYS A 108 4.62 -0.23 15.88
N THR A 109 5.07 -0.89 14.81
CA THR A 109 4.54 -2.19 14.41
C THR A 109 5.00 -3.27 15.37
N SER A 110 4.06 -3.95 16.01
CA SER A 110 4.36 -4.95 17.03
C SER A 110 5.17 -6.13 16.47
N PRO A 111 5.99 -6.81 17.29
CA PRO A 111 6.72 -8.00 16.85
C PRO A 111 5.80 -9.09 16.27
N LYS A 112 4.61 -9.26 16.82
CA LYS A 112 3.60 -10.20 16.32
C LYS A 112 3.12 -9.83 14.91
N GLN A 113 2.80 -8.56 14.67
CA GLN A 113 2.41 -8.09 13.34
C GLN A 113 3.57 -8.22 12.34
N ARG A 114 4.79 -7.87 12.73
CA ARG A 114 5.98 -8.04 11.87
C ARG A 114 6.18 -9.48 11.43
N HIS A 115 6.00 -10.43 12.35
CA HIS A 115 6.10 -11.85 12.05
C HIS A 115 5.02 -12.28 11.03
N ILE A 116 3.75 -11.92 11.27
CA ILE A 116 2.64 -12.21 10.34
C ILE A 116 2.92 -11.64 8.94
N ILE A 117 3.39 -10.38 8.86
CA ILE A 117 3.73 -9.73 7.59
C ILE A 117 4.85 -10.49 6.87
N LEU A 118 5.92 -10.84 7.59
CA LEU A 118 7.07 -11.53 7.01
C LEU A 118 6.69 -12.91 6.45
N GLU A 119 5.90 -13.68 7.20
CA GLU A 119 5.39 -14.98 6.76
C GLU A 119 4.50 -14.86 5.53
N ALA A 120 3.56 -13.90 5.53
CA ALA A 120 2.66 -13.68 4.40
C ALA A 120 3.42 -13.30 3.12
N LEU A 121 4.41 -12.40 3.22
CA LEU A 121 5.26 -12.01 2.09
C LEU A 121 6.09 -13.20 1.58
N ALA A 122 6.67 -14.00 2.48
CA ALA A 122 7.45 -15.18 2.12
C ALA A 122 6.58 -16.25 1.44
N GLU A 123 5.34 -16.44 1.89
CA GLU A 123 4.41 -17.41 1.32
C GLU A 123 3.89 -16.97 -0.06
N ALA A 124 3.60 -15.67 -0.23
CA ALA A 124 3.21 -15.12 -1.52
C ALA A 124 4.25 -15.39 -2.63
N LEU A 125 5.55 -15.34 -2.30
CA LEU A 125 6.63 -15.64 -3.25
C LEU A 125 6.63 -17.10 -3.74
N LYS A 126 6.14 -18.03 -2.92
CA LYS A 126 6.08 -19.45 -3.29
C LYS A 126 4.87 -19.76 -4.18
N HIS A 127 3.84 -18.93 -4.12
CA HIS A 127 2.53 -19.21 -4.71
C HIS A 127 2.55 -19.23 -6.25
N PRO A 128 1.98 -20.25 -6.91
CA PRO A 128 2.02 -20.40 -8.36
C PRO A 128 1.37 -19.24 -9.14
N SER A 129 0.30 -18.65 -8.60
CA SER A 129 -0.37 -17.50 -9.23
C SER A 129 0.50 -16.24 -9.26
N ILE A 130 1.47 -16.15 -8.35
CA ILE A 130 2.37 -15.01 -8.21
C ILE A 130 3.61 -15.18 -9.09
N LYS A 131 4.18 -16.39 -9.16
CA LYS A 131 5.34 -16.70 -10.02
C LYS A 131 5.11 -16.37 -11.50
N LYS A 132 3.85 -16.41 -11.96
CA LYS A 132 3.47 -16.11 -13.34
C LYS A 132 3.18 -14.63 -13.59
N LYS A 133 3.19 -13.78 -12.56
CA LYS A 133 2.94 -12.33 -12.69
C LYS A 133 4.28 -11.59 -12.89
N PRO A 134 4.41 -10.74 -13.92
CA PRO A 134 5.65 -10.02 -14.24
C PRO A 134 6.06 -8.94 -13.22
N VAL A 135 5.43 -8.91 -12.05
CA VAL A 135 5.57 -7.88 -11.02
C VAL A 135 6.56 -8.27 -9.91
N PHE A 136 6.81 -9.56 -9.70
CA PHE A 136 7.69 -10.02 -8.62
C PHE A 136 9.18 -10.06 -8.96
N THR A 137 9.59 -9.63 -10.15
CA THR A 137 10.99 -9.36 -10.48
C THR A 137 11.56 -8.15 -9.71
N MET A 138 10.71 -7.35 -9.04
CA MET A 138 11.13 -6.16 -8.27
C MET A 138 11.16 -6.32 -6.74
N ILE A 139 10.63 -7.42 -6.17
CA ILE A 139 10.67 -7.66 -4.71
C ILE A 139 11.89 -8.53 -4.38
N ASN A 140 13.09 -8.00 -4.62
CA ASN A 140 14.35 -8.58 -4.15
C ASN A 140 14.70 -8.14 -2.70
N THR A 141 13.75 -7.55 -1.98
CA THR A 141 13.92 -7.08 -0.60
C THR A 141 13.92 -8.25 0.41
N ALA A 142 13.21 -9.35 0.14
CA ALA A 142 13.18 -10.51 1.03
C ALA A 142 14.54 -11.24 1.11
N LYS A 143 15.29 -11.33 0.00
CA LYS A 143 16.64 -11.93 -0.02
C LYS A 143 17.67 -11.15 0.80
N LYS A 144 17.49 -9.84 0.98
CA LYS A 144 18.40 -9.01 1.79
C LYS A 144 18.17 -9.18 3.29
N ILE A 145 16.98 -9.56 3.73
CA ILE A 145 16.64 -9.69 5.16
C ILE A 145 17.16 -11.02 5.73
N THR A 146 17.16 -12.10 4.93
CA THR A 146 17.72 -13.41 5.35
C THR A 146 19.24 -13.51 5.24
N ALA A 147 19.92 -12.52 4.65
CA ALA A 147 21.38 -12.54 4.48
C ALA A 147 22.15 -11.84 5.62
N ASN A 148 21.45 -11.15 6.52
CA ASN A 148 22.04 -10.37 7.62
C ASN A 148 21.58 -10.82 9.01
N HIS A 149 21.06 -12.05 9.14
CA HIS A 149 20.80 -12.72 10.42
C HIS A 149 21.48 -14.09 10.44
#